data_AF-A0A4Y2USS0-F1
#
_entry.id   AF-A0A4Y2USS0-F1
#
_cell.length_a   1.000
_cell.length_b   1.000
_cell.length_c   1.000
_cell.angle_alpha   90.00
_cell.angle_beta   90.00
_cell.angle_gamma   90.00
#
_symmetry.space_group_name_H-M   'P 1'
#
loop_
_entity.id
_entity.type
_entity.pdbx_description
1 polymer ?
#
loop_
_entity_poly.entity_id
_entity_poly.type
_entity_poly.pdbx_seq_one_letter_code
_entity_poly.pdbx_strand_id
1 'polypeptide(L)'
;MFLVRRSTRRKDIYVLSVVHNAHTYNYEIQCKDKFYFIDDGPYLESLEHIIDYYSRMADGLPTNLLYAVPPETTVSLDIDDQPTK
;
A
#
# COMPACT_ATOMS: atom_id res chain seq x y z
N MET A 1 -10.11 4.47 -0.88
CA MET A 1 -9.02 4.09 -1.80
C MET A 1 -7.76 3.85 -0.99
N PHE A 2 -6.88 2.93 -1.38
CA PHE A 2 -5.67 2.64 -0.62
C PHE A 2 -4.49 2.22 -1.49
N LEU A 3 -3.29 2.31 -0.95
CA LEU A 3 -2.09 1.73 -1.53
C LEU A 3 -1.14 1.22 -0.44
N VAL A 4 -0.29 0.26 -0.79
CA VAL A 4 0.85 -0.14 0.01
C VAL A 4 2.11 0.42 -0.64
N ARG A 5 2.95 1.07 0.17
CA ARG A 5 4.22 1.65 -0.29
C ARG A 5 5.33 1.37 0.70
N ARG A 6 6.57 1.43 0.22
CA ARG A 6 7.73 1.48 1.13
C ARG A 6 7.76 2.82 1.86
N SER A 7 8.21 2.81 3.11
CA SER A 7 8.44 4.07 3.82
C SER A 7 9.66 4.80 3.24
N THR A 8 9.55 6.12 3.16
CA THR A 8 10.63 7.02 2.77
C THR A 8 11.60 7.30 3.92
N ARG A 9 11.19 7.03 5.16
CA ARG A 9 11.96 7.28 6.39
C ARG A 9 12.69 6.03 6.90
N ARG A 10 12.07 4.86 6.74
CA ARG A 10 12.58 3.56 7.21
C ARG A 10 12.50 2.55 6.07
N LYS A 11 13.64 2.02 5.64
CA LYS A 11 13.72 1.20 4.41
C LYS A 11 13.12 -0.21 4.55
N ASP A 12 12.91 -0.63 5.79
CA ASP A 12 12.51 -1.96 6.27
C ASP A 12 11.02 -2.05 6.60
N ILE A 13 10.26 -0.95 6.51
CA ILE A 13 8.82 -0.95 6.78
C ILE A 13 8.01 -0.66 5.53
N TYR A 14 6.80 -1.22 5.52
CA TYR A 14 5.75 -0.84 4.59
C TYR A 14 4.77 0.11 5.27
N VAL A 15 4.07 0.90 4.46
CA VAL A 15 3.02 1.80 4.93
C VAL A 15 1.78 1.57 4.10
N LEU A 16 0.66 1.29 4.77
CA LEU A 16 -0.66 1.30 4.19
C LEU A 16 -1.18 2.74 4.22
N SER A 17 -1.38 3.34 3.05
CA SER A 17 -1.95 4.68 2.92
C SER A 17 -3.41 4.57 2.47
N VAL A 18 -4.34 5.10 3.26
CA VAL A 18 -5.78 5.03 3.01
C VAL A 18 -6.34 6.44 2.85
N VAL A 19 -7.10 6.67 1.78
CA VAL A 19 -7.85 7.90 1.55
C VAL A 19 -9.34 7.63 1.79
N HIS A 20 -9.92 8.37 2.73
CA HIS A 20 -11.33 8.32 3.09
C HIS A 20 -11.82 9.72 3.49
N ASN A 21 -12.97 10.15 2.95
CA ASN A 21 -13.57 11.47 3.22
C ASN A 21 -12.60 12.65 3.06
N ALA A 22 -11.83 12.69 1.96
CA ALA A 22 -10.81 13.71 1.69
C ALA A 22 -9.64 13.78 2.71
N HIS A 23 -9.56 12.82 3.62
CA HIS A 23 -8.46 12.67 4.57
C HIS A 23 -7.56 11.49 4.19
N THR A 24 -6.26 11.65 4.40
CA THR A 24 -5.25 10.61 4.17
C THR A 24 -4.73 10.10 5.51
N TYR A 25 -4.80 8.79 5.69
CA TYR A 25 -4.35 8.08 6.87
C TYR A 25 -3.19 7.17 6.49
N ASN A 26 -2.12 7.15 7.29
CA ASN A 26 -0.92 6.36 7.03
C ASN A 26 -0.68 5.42 8.21
N TYR A 27 -0.67 4.11 7.94
CA TYR A 27 -0.48 3.07 8.94
C TYR A 27 0.82 2.33 8.65
N GLU A 28 1.69 2.23 9.64
CA GLU A 28 2.94 1.49 9.49
C GLU A 28 2.65 -0.01 9.62
N ILE A 29 2.99 -0.76 8.58
CA ILE A 29 2.96 -2.21 8.62
C ILE A 29 4.32 -2.66 9.15
N GLN A 30 4.31 -3.09 10.40
CA GLN A 30 5.49 -3.58 11.10
C GLN A 30 5.73 -5.05 10.74
N CYS A 31 6.99 -5.46 10.79
CA CYS A 31 7.38 -6.86 10.63
C CYS A 31 8.06 -7.33 11.91
N LYS A 32 7.59 -8.43 12.48
CA LYS A 32 8.20 -9.12 13.61
C LYS A 32 8.32 -10.59 13.28
N ASP A 33 9.57 -11.07 13.29
CA ASP A 33 9.94 -12.41 12.85
C ASP A 33 9.48 -12.70 11.41
N LYS A 34 8.37 -13.42 11.26
CA LYS A 34 7.76 -13.80 9.97
C LYS A 34 6.37 -13.19 9.76
N PHE A 35 5.92 -12.32 10.66
CA PHE A 35 4.57 -11.79 10.66
C PHE A 35 4.54 -10.28 10.44
N TYR A 36 3.52 -9.85 9.70
CA TYR A 36 3.18 -8.47 9.45
C TYR A 36 1.96 -8.09 10.29
N PHE A 37 1.94 -6.86 10.81
CA PHE A 37 0.84 -6.34 11.61
C PHE A 37 0.81 -4.81 11.57
N ILE A 38 -0.33 -4.23 11.92
CA ILE A 38 -0.53 -2.79 12.07
C ILE A 38 -0.92 -2.54 13.52
N ASP A 39 -0.18 -1.67 14.22
CA ASP A 39 -0.40 -1.32 15.63
C ASP A 39 -0.63 -2.57 16.53
N ASP A 40 -1.78 -2.69 17.19
CA ASP A 40 -2.17 -3.84 18.02
C ASP A 40 -3.06 -4.87 17.28
N GLY A 41 -3.04 -4.83 15.94
CA GLY A 41 -3.81 -5.70 15.06
C GLY A 41 -3.26 -7.14 14.95
N PRO A 42 -3.91 -7.98 14.13
CA PRO A 42 -3.52 -9.38 13.97
C PRO A 42 -2.15 -9.54 13.32
N TYR A 43 -1.44 -10.60 13.73
CA TYR A 43 -0.21 -11.06 13.09
C TYR A 43 -0.54 -11.92 11.87
N LEU A 44 -0.13 -11.46 10.69
CA LEU A 44 -0.45 -12.07 9.40
C LEU A 44 0.82 -12.46 8.65
N GLU A 45 0.74 -13.49 7.82
CA GLU A 45 1.94 -14.10 7.21
C GLU A 45 2.53 -13.28 6.06
N SER A 46 1.75 -12.38 5.46
CA SER A 46 2.19 -11.55 4.34
C SER A 46 1.41 -10.24 4.23
N LEU A 47 1.89 -9.33 3.37
CA LEU A 47 1.18 -8.08 3.06
C LEU A 47 -0.17 -8.34 2.39
N GLU A 48 -0.28 -9.36 1.55
CA GLU A 48 -1.54 -9.74 0.91
C GLU A 48 -2.59 -10.15 1.94
N HIS A 49 -2.19 -10.86 3.00
CA HIS A 49 -3.07 -11.20 4.11
C HIS A 49 -3.53 -9.96 4.89
N ILE A 50 -2.65 -8.97 5.10
CA ILE A 50 -3.05 -7.65 5.64
C ILE A 50 -4.15 -7.05 4.78
N ILE A 51 -3.98 -7.03 3.46
CA ILE A 51 -4.99 -6.47 2.56
C ILE A 51 -6.29 -7.27 2.60
N ASP A 52 -6.26 -8.61 2.53
CA ASP A 52 -7.47 -9.43 2.58
C ASP A 52 -8.24 -9.25 3.90
N TYR A 53 -7.54 -9.23 5.03
CA TYR A 53 -8.15 -9.00 6.35
C TYR A 53 -8.86 -7.64 6.41
N TYR A 54 -8.14 -6.56 6.09
CA TYR A 54 -8.69 -5.20 6.17
C TYR A 54 -9.67 -4.86 5.03
N SER A 55 -9.76 -5.69 3.99
CA SER A 55 -10.82 -5.62 2.98
C SER A 55 -12.16 -6.13 3.54
N ARG A 56 -12.13 -7.11 4.44
CA ARG A 56 -13.33 -7.72 5.04
C ARG A 56 -13.78 -7.00 6.31
N MET A 57 -12.83 -6.51 7.10
CA MET A 57 -13.12 -5.83 8.37
C MET A 57 -12.17 -4.65 8.58
N ALA A 58 -12.70 -3.45 8.82
CA ALA A 58 -11.86 -2.25 9.00
C ALA A 58 -10.95 -2.31 10.23
N ASP A 59 -11.39 -2.92 11.34
CA ASP A 59 -10.61 -3.17 12.56
C ASP A 59 -9.64 -2.03 12.96
N GLY A 60 -10.18 -0.83 13.18
CA GLY A 60 -9.41 0.37 13.53
C GLY A 60 -9.07 1.29 12.36
N LEU A 61 -9.23 0.84 11.11
CA LEU A 61 -9.16 1.69 9.92
C LEU A 61 -10.44 2.54 9.76
N PRO A 62 -10.37 3.70 9.07
CA PRO A 62 -11.54 4.56 8.83
C PRO A 62 -12.58 3.93 7.90
N THR A 63 -12.20 2.91 7.12
CA THR A 63 -13.03 2.17 6.18
C THR A 63 -12.35 0.88 5.76
N ASN A 64 -13.10 -0.07 5.20
CA ASN A 64 -12.55 -1.28 4.59
C ASN A 64 -11.71 -0.94 3.35
N LEU A 65 -10.74 -1.80 3.03
CA LEU A 65 -9.92 -1.67 1.85
C LEU A 65 -10.68 -2.15 0.60
N LEU A 66 -11.27 -1.21 -0.14
CA LEU A 66 -12.12 -1.55 -1.30
C LEU A 66 -11.45 -1.34 -2.66
N TYR A 67 -10.69 -0.25 -2.81
CA TYR A 67 -10.15 0.17 -4.10
C TYR A 67 -8.65 0.41 -3.97
N ALA A 68 -7.85 -0.50 -4.52
CA ALA A 68 -6.41 -0.37 -4.60
C ALA A 68 -6.02 0.64 -5.69
N VAL A 69 -5.02 1.48 -5.41
CA VAL A 69 -4.39 2.32 -6.43
C VAL A 69 -3.39 1.47 -7.21
N PRO A 70 -3.53 1.33 -8.53
CA PRO A 70 -2.53 0.65 -9.33
C PRO A 70 -1.21 1.45 -9.30
N PRO A 71 -0.04 0.79 -9.35
CA PRO A 71 1.22 1.49 -9.51
C PRO A 71 1.20 2.31 -10.80
N GLU A 72 1.80 3.51 -10.78
CA GLU A 72 1.96 4.28 -12.01
C GLU A 72 2.82 3.50 -12.99
N THR A 73 2.22 3.03 -14.08
CA THR A 73 2.96 2.54 -15.24
C THR A 73 3.61 3.75 -15.87
N THR A 74 4.88 4.01 -15.53
CA THR A 74 5.73 4.87 -16.35
C THR A 74 5.90 4.17 -17.69
N VAL A 75 5.01 4.45 -18.63
CA VAL A 75 5.21 4.13 -20.04
C VAL A 75 6.37 5.02 -20.45
N SER A 76 7.57 4.45 -20.54
CA SER A 76 8.66 5.10 -21.24
C SER A 76 8.16 5.33 -22.65
N LEU A 77 7.88 6.58 -23.01
CA LEU A 77 7.69 6.94 -24.40
C LEU A 77 9.03 6.70 -25.06
N ASP A 78 9.19 5.54 -25.68
CA ASP A 78 10.24 5.28 -26.64
C ASP A 78 9.97 6.26 -27.78
N ILE A 79 10.54 7.46 -27.68
CA ILE A 79 10.58 8.43 -28.76
C ILE A 79 11.42 7.74 -29.84
N ASP A 80 10.73 7.10 -30.77
CA ASP A 80 11.26 6.65 -32.04
C ASP A 80 12.06 7.82 -32.63
N ASP A 81 13.37 7.67 -32.60
CA ASP A 81 14.33 8.48 -33.35
C ASP A 81 13.98 8.29 -34.82
N GLN A 82 13.06 9.11 -35.34
CA GLN A 82 12.83 9.23 -36.78
C GLN A 82 14.02 10.01 -37.35
N PRO A 83 14.92 9.40 -38.14
CA PRO A 83 15.89 10.17 -38.89
C PRO A 83 15.13 11.00 -39.92
N THR A 84 15.17 12.32 -39.78
CA THR A 84 14.78 13.26 -40.82
C THR A 84 15.48 12.89 -42.12
N LYS A 85 14.70 12.51 -43.13
CA LYS A 85 15.10 12.52 -44.52
C LYS A 85 14.06 13.26 -45.35
#